data_AF-A0A1E8BMP7-F1
#
_entry.id   AF-A0A1E8BMP7-F1
#
_cell.length_a   1.000
_cell.length_b   1.000
_cell.length_c   1.000
_cell.angle_alpha   90.00
_cell.angle_beta   90.00
_cell.angle_gamma   90.00
#
_symmetry.space_group_name_H-M   'P 1'
#
loop_
_entity.id
_entity.type
_entity.pdbx_description
1 polymer ?
#
loop_
_entity_poly.entity_id
_entity_poly.type
_entity_poly.pdbx_seq_one_letter_code
_entity_poly.pdbx_strand_id
1 'polypeptide(L)'
;MLTCNGSKTFQTFIKAVTDLIDGDLLEEQIVCEIETLLEELLEKKTWLPLDKQKANSAQYARHLLYEDPLKRFEVLALVWKDGQSTPLHDHDGTWGVEGVFSGRIMVQNFVQTKQLGNSLSYLTHTGNLYLGEGETDKVIPPADCHILEIAKNESIITIHIYGKRLEKFSVYIPTEEKNVYMCETKYISYNS
;
A
#
# COMPACT_ATOMS: atom_id res chain seq x y z
N MET A 1 -11.11 -5.14 15.03
CA MET A 1 -11.36 -3.98 15.92
C MET A 1 -11.18 -2.73 15.08
N LEU A 2 -12.25 -1.98 14.77
CA LEU A 2 -12.17 -0.70 14.04
C LEU A 2 -11.43 0.33 14.91
N THR A 3 -10.24 0.78 14.51
CA THR A 3 -9.48 1.77 15.30
C THR A 3 -9.88 3.21 14.97
N CYS A 4 -10.60 3.43 13.85
CA CYS A 4 -11.16 4.72 13.43
C CYS A 4 -12.67 4.85 13.73
N ASN A 5 -13.12 4.34 14.88
CA ASN A 5 -14.55 4.18 15.24
C ASN A 5 -15.39 5.46 15.31
N GLY A 6 -14.81 6.66 15.21
CA GLY A 6 -15.54 7.93 15.31
C GLY A 6 -16.05 8.51 13.99
N SER A 7 -15.49 8.09 12.84
CA SER A 7 -15.82 8.69 11.55
C SER A 7 -16.91 7.92 10.81
N LYS A 8 -18.08 8.54 10.61
CA LYS A 8 -19.14 8.01 9.75
C LYS A 8 -18.66 7.78 8.31
N THR A 9 -17.85 8.71 7.78
CA THR A 9 -17.32 8.60 6.42
C THR A 9 -16.44 7.35 6.25
N PHE A 10 -15.55 7.09 7.21
CA PHE A 10 -14.72 5.89 7.17
C PHE A 10 -15.54 4.62 7.37
N GLN A 11 -16.53 4.63 8.27
CA GLN A 11 -17.44 3.49 8.46
C GLN A 11 -18.24 3.17 7.19
N THR A 12 -18.72 4.18 6.46
CA THR A 12 -19.40 4.00 5.18
C THR A 12 -18.47 3.36 4.14
N PHE A 13 -17.22 3.83 4.04
CA PHE A 13 -16.21 3.22 3.18
C PHE A 13 -15.98 1.74 3.53
N ILE A 14 -15.73 1.41 4.80
CA ILE A 14 -15.52 0.02 5.24
C ILE A 14 -16.72 -0.88 4.90
N LYS A 15 -17.94 -0.36 5.09
CA LYS A 15 -19.15 -1.10 4.73
C LYS A 15 -19.21 -1.35 3.22
N ALA A 16 -18.95 -0.35 2.40
CA ALA A 16 -18.98 -0.48 0.94
C ALA A 16 -17.94 -1.49 0.42
N VAL A 17 -16.70 -1.44 0.94
CA VAL A 17 -15.67 -2.43 0.61
C VAL A 17 -16.09 -3.84 1.04
N THR A 18 -16.71 -3.98 2.20
CA THR A 18 -17.22 -5.27 2.68
C THR A 18 -18.33 -5.82 1.78
N ASP A 19 -19.29 -4.97 1.41
CA ASP A 19 -20.40 -5.34 0.52
C ASP A 19 -19.87 -5.77 -0.87
N LEU A 20 -18.82 -5.13 -1.39
CA LEU A 20 -18.16 -5.52 -2.64
C LEU A 20 -17.50 -6.90 -2.54
N ILE A 21 -16.78 -7.17 -1.45
CA ILE A 21 -16.11 -8.45 -1.20
C ILE A 21 -17.12 -9.59 -0.97
N ASP A 22 -18.30 -9.30 -0.43
CA ASP A 22 -19.40 -10.27 -0.26
C ASP A 22 -20.14 -10.58 -1.58
N GLY A 23 -19.88 -9.81 -2.65
CA GLY A 23 -20.50 -10.00 -3.96
C GLY A 23 -19.84 -11.06 -4.84
N ASP A 24 -20.42 -11.29 -6.02
CA ASP A 24 -19.95 -12.28 -7.01
C ASP A 24 -19.02 -11.69 -8.09
N LEU A 25 -18.26 -10.63 -7.75
CA LEU A 25 -17.34 -9.97 -8.69
C LEU A 25 -16.00 -10.70 -8.78
N LEU A 26 -15.33 -10.58 -9.93
CA LEU A 26 -13.94 -11.01 -10.08
C LEU A 26 -13.00 -10.08 -9.31
N GLU A 27 -11.86 -10.59 -8.85
CA GLU A 27 -10.89 -9.83 -8.05
C GLU A 27 -10.48 -8.51 -8.69
N GLU A 28 -10.16 -8.51 -9.99
CA GLU A 28 -9.80 -7.28 -10.73
C GLU A 28 -10.92 -6.23 -10.70
N GLN A 29 -12.18 -6.66 -10.75
CA GLN A 29 -13.34 -5.77 -10.68
C GLN A 29 -13.50 -5.22 -9.26
N ILE A 30 -13.33 -6.07 -8.24
CA ILE A 30 -13.34 -5.65 -6.83
C ILE A 30 -12.27 -4.56 -6.60
N VAL A 31 -11.05 -4.75 -7.11
CA VAL A 31 -9.96 -3.77 -6.95
C VAL A 31 -10.30 -2.44 -7.62
N CYS A 32 -10.89 -2.44 -8.83
CA CYS A 32 -11.31 -1.21 -9.51
C CYS A 32 -12.42 -0.45 -8.75
N GLU A 33 -13.39 -1.19 -8.20
CA GLU A 33 -14.47 -0.58 -7.40
C GLU A 33 -13.94 -0.03 -6.06
N ILE A 34 -13.00 -0.75 -5.41
CA ILE A 34 -12.34 -0.27 -4.18
C ILE A 34 -11.50 0.99 -4.45
N GLU A 35 -10.82 1.08 -5.58
CA GLU A 35 -10.10 2.29 -6.00
C GLU A 35 -11.05 3.48 -6.11
N THR A 36 -12.20 3.30 -6.76
CA THR A 36 -13.23 4.36 -6.86
C THR A 36 -13.72 4.79 -5.47
N LEU A 37 -14.01 3.83 -4.58
CA LEU A 37 -14.41 4.13 -3.20
C LEU A 37 -13.30 4.85 -2.41
N LEU A 38 -12.04 4.54 -2.69
CA LEU A 38 -10.91 5.20 -2.05
C LEU A 38 -10.79 6.65 -2.53
N GLU A 39 -10.92 6.91 -3.83
CA GLU A 39 -10.93 8.29 -4.37
C GLU A 39 -11.99 9.15 -3.66
N GLU A 40 -13.23 8.65 -3.54
CA GLU A 40 -14.31 9.31 -2.81
C GLU A 40 -13.99 9.54 -1.32
N LEU A 41 -13.35 8.56 -0.67
CA LEU A 41 -12.91 8.68 0.72
C LEU A 41 -11.86 9.79 0.87
N LEU A 42 -10.93 9.90 -0.10
CA LEU A 42 -9.83 10.86 -0.07
C LEU A 42 -10.27 12.30 -0.31
N GLU A 43 -11.44 12.55 -0.90
CA GLU A 43 -12.01 13.90 -1.07
C GLU A 43 -12.23 14.61 0.28
N LYS A 44 -12.54 13.84 1.34
CA LYS A 44 -12.82 14.37 2.67
C LYS A 44 -11.62 14.12 3.57
N LYS A 45 -10.96 15.16 4.08
CA LYS A 45 -9.77 15.01 4.96
C LYS A 45 -10.09 14.89 6.45
N THR A 46 -11.37 14.90 6.84
CA THR A 46 -11.78 14.98 8.26
C THR A 46 -11.92 13.63 8.95
N TRP A 47 -11.79 12.52 8.21
CA TRP A 47 -12.07 11.19 8.77
C TRP A 47 -10.87 10.53 9.44
N LEU A 48 -9.64 10.88 9.07
CA LEU A 48 -8.42 10.24 9.58
C LEU A 48 -8.04 10.84 10.94
N PRO A 49 -8.03 10.05 12.04
CA PRO A 49 -7.69 10.57 13.36
C PRO A 49 -6.25 11.10 13.45
N LEU A 50 -6.03 12.18 14.21
CA LEU A 50 -4.71 12.82 14.33
C LEU A 50 -3.62 11.89 14.88
N ASP A 51 -3.96 10.91 15.72
CA ASP A 51 -3.00 9.92 16.21
C ASP A 51 -2.51 8.96 15.12
N LYS A 52 -3.32 8.75 14.07
CA LYS A 52 -2.99 7.95 12.87
C LYS A 52 -2.27 8.74 11.79
N GLN A 53 -2.00 10.02 12.03
CA GLN A 53 -1.23 10.91 11.15
C GLN A 53 0.21 11.13 11.64
N LYS A 54 0.63 10.46 12.72
CA LYS A 54 1.95 10.66 13.32
C LYS A 54 3.03 9.94 12.52
N ALA A 55 4.04 10.69 12.10
CA ALA A 55 5.23 10.17 11.45
C ALA A 55 6.23 9.61 12.47
N ASN A 56 7.01 8.61 12.06
CA ASN A 56 8.16 8.11 12.81
C ASN A 56 9.47 8.72 12.24
N SER A 57 10.44 9.03 13.10
CA SER A 57 11.69 9.67 12.66
C SER A 57 12.70 8.72 12.02
N ALA A 58 12.63 7.42 12.33
CA ALA A 58 13.60 6.43 11.86
C ALA A 58 13.18 5.77 10.54
N GLN A 59 11.87 5.64 10.31
CA GLN A 59 11.27 4.97 9.15
C GLN A 59 9.86 5.50 8.93
N TYR A 60 9.23 5.16 7.80
CA TYR A 60 7.81 5.45 7.60
C TYR A 60 6.96 4.67 8.63
N ALA A 61 5.92 5.31 9.15
CA ALA A 61 5.03 4.71 10.13
C ALA A 61 3.92 3.91 9.44
N ARG A 62 3.44 2.85 10.08
CA ARG A 62 2.30 2.03 9.63
C ARG A 62 1.23 2.02 10.71
N HIS A 63 0.11 2.66 10.43
CA HIS A 63 -1.02 2.76 11.35
C HIS A 63 -2.18 1.91 10.87
N LEU A 64 -2.47 0.81 11.56
CA LEU A 64 -3.66 0.00 11.29
C LEU A 64 -4.93 0.80 11.60
N LEU A 65 -5.79 0.97 10.60
CA LEU A 65 -7.08 1.68 10.68
C LEU A 65 -8.25 0.70 10.79
N TYR A 66 -8.17 -0.40 10.03
CA TYR A 66 -9.16 -1.46 10.03
C TYR A 66 -8.54 -2.80 9.65
N GLU A 67 -9.07 -3.87 10.25
CA GLU A 67 -8.84 -5.25 9.85
C GLU A 67 -10.21 -5.93 9.81
N ASP A 68 -10.52 -6.54 8.67
CA ASP A 68 -11.75 -7.31 8.50
C ASP A 68 -11.76 -8.52 9.44
N PRO A 69 -12.86 -8.77 10.18
CA PRO A 69 -12.95 -9.89 11.10
C PRO A 69 -12.74 -11.27 10.46
N LEU A 70 -13.02 -11.42 9.17
CA LEU A 70 -12.79 -12.65 8.41
C LEU A 70 -11.41 -12.65 7.71
N LYS A 71 -10.55 -11.65 8.00
CA LYS A 71 -9.21 -11.46 7.44
C LYS A 71 -9.18 -11.28 5.92
N ARG A 72 -10.26 -10.75 5.34
CA ARG A 72 -10.40 -10.57 3.88
C ARG A 72 -9.71 -9.31 3.35
N PHE A 73 -9.53 -8.30 4.20
CA PHE A 73 -8.76 -7.12 3.87
C PHE A 73 -8.31 -6.35 5.13
N GLU A 74 -7.34 -5.47 4.97
CA GLU A 74 -6.97 -4.48 5.97
C GLU A 74 -6.85 -3.08 5.35
N VAL A 75 -6.94 -2.06 6.19
CA VAL A 75 -6.74 -0.65 5.80
C VAL A 75 -5.71 -0.02 6.72
N LEU A 76 -4.70 0.60 6.11
CA LEU A 76 -3.59 1.25 6.78
C LEU A 76 -3.50 2.73 6.40
N ALA A 77 -3.09 3.58 7.33
CA ALA A 77 -2.44 4.84 7.00
C ALA A 77 -0.93 4.65 7.14
N LEU A 78 -0.21 4.89 6.06
CA LEU A 78 1.23 5.04 6.16
C LEU A 78 1.55 6.54 6.24
N VAL A 79 2.60 6.88 6.98
CA VAL A 79 3.00 8.27 7.21
C VAL A 79 4.50 8.39 7.04
N TRP A 80 4.94 9.24 6.12
CA TRP A 80 6.34 9.43 5.78
C TRP A 80 6.80 10.83 6.12
N LYS A 81 8.07 10.91 6.52
CA LYS A 81 8.84 12.15 6.53
C LYS A 81 9.56 12.37 5.22
N ASP A 82 10.06 13.58 5.06
CA ASP A 82 10.86 13.96 3.90
C ASP A 82 12.00 12.99 3.63
N GLY A 83 12.23 12.68 2.35
CA GLY A 83 13.33 11.83 1.90
C GLY A 83 13.23 10.36 2.31
N GLN A 84 12.14 9.91 2.95
CA GLN A 84 11.94 8.48 3.23
C GLN A 84 11.56 7.73 1.95
N SER A 85 11.91 6.44 1.92
CA SER A 85 11.50 5.52 0.86
C SER A 85 11.25 4.12 1.41
N THR A 86 10.55 3.30 0.64
CA THR A 86 10.53 1.85 0.86
C THR A 86 11.75 1.20 0.20
N PRO A 87 12.12 -0.03 0.59
CA PRO A 87 12.86 -0.92 -0.32
C PRO A 87 11.98 -1.28 -1.53
N LEU A 88 12.58 -1.87 -2.57
CA LEU A 88 11.81 -2.58 -3.60
C LEU A 88 11.16 -3.80 -2.94
N HIS A 89 9.84 -3.92 -3.04
CA HIS A 89 9.09 -4.95 -2.33
C HIS A 89 7.85 -5.42 -3.07
N ASP A 90 7.39 -6.64 -2.75
CA ASP A 90 6.09 -7.20 -3.17
C ASP A 90 5.01 -7.06 -2.08
N HIS A 91 3.86 -7.69 -2.31
CA HIS A 91 2.75 -7.73 -1.36
C HIS A 91 2.31 -9.16 -0.99
N ASP A 92 3.24 -10.13 -1.02
CA ASP A 92 2.98 -11.55 -0.69
C ASP A 92 1.77 -12.12 -1.46
N GLY A 93 1.65 -11.75 -2.74
CA GLY A 93 0.62 -12.21 -3.66
C GLY A 93 -0.80 -11.73 -3.33
N THR A 94 -0.95 -10.66 -2.54
CA THR A 94 -2.25 -10.02 -2.33
C THR A 94 -2.44 -8.84 -3.28
N TRP A 95 -3.69 -8.56 -3.65
CA TRP A 95 -4.04 -7.31 -4.31
C TRP A 95 -3.99 -6.14 -3.32
N GLY A 96 -3.85 -4.92 -3.85
CA GLY A 96 -3.94 -3.72 -3.07
C GLY A 96 -4.42 -2.50 -3.87
N VAL A 97 -4.86 -1.50 -3.13
CA VAL A 97 -5.16 -0.16 -3.64
C VAL A 97 -4.47 0.82 -2.71
N GLU A 98 -3.72 1.76 -3.26
CA GLU A 98 -3.12 2.85 -2.52
C GLU A 98 -3.63 4.21 -3.01
N GLY A 99 -3.67 5.19 -2.12
CA GLY A 99 -4.11 6.52 -2.50
C GLY A 99 -3.61 7.62 -1.57
N VAL A 100 -3.30 8.78 -2.14
CA VAL A 100 -2.60 9.86 -1.44
C VAL A 100 -3.59 10.69 -0.64
N PHE A 101 -3.51 10.59 0.69
CA PHE A 101 -4.29 11.41 1.60
C PHE A 101 -3.76 12.83 1.70
N SER A 102 -2.44 13.03 1.75
CA SER A 102 -1.82 14.35 1.69
C SER A 102 -0.39 14.28 1.13
N GLY A 103 0.04 15.33 0.44
CA GLY A 103 1.36 15.45 -0.18
C GLY A 103 1.44 14.82 -1.58
N ARG A 104 2.66 14.40 -1.98
CA ARG A 104 2.93 13.79 -3.30
C ARG A 104 4.02 12.73 -3.24
N ILE A 105 3.81 11.61 -3.90
CA ILE A 105 4.70 10.46 -3.88
C ILE A 105 5.14 10.06 -5.29
N MET A 106 6.37 9.58 -5.42
CA MET A 106 6.84 8.88 -6.62
C MET A 106 6.80 7.38 -6.37
N VAL A 107 6.24 6.64 -7.32
CA VAL A 107 6.21 5.17 -7.34
C VAL A 107 7.08 4.69 -8.50
N GLN A 108 8.06 3.85 -8.23
CA GLN A 108 8.87 3.17 -9.24
C GLN A 108 8.38 1.74 -9.37
N ASN A 109 7.79 1.39 -10.51
CA ASN A 109 7.15 0.10 -10.72
C ASN A 109 8.12 -0.90 -11.38
N PHE A 110 8.03 -2.15 -10.94
CA PHE A 110 8.81 -3.27 -11.41
C PHE A 110 7.91 -4.48 -11.63
N VAL A 111 8.31 -5.35 -12.57
CA VAL A 111 7.68 -6.65 -12.78
C VAL A 111 8.72 -7.73 -12.58
N GLN A 112 8.41 -8.72 -11.75
CA GLN A 112 9.21 -9.94 -11.65
C GLN A 112 8.95 -10.79 -12.91
N THR A 113 9.94 -10.86 -13.81
CA THR A 113 9.81 -11.58 -15.08
C THR A 113 10.30 -13.02 -14.99
N LYS A 114 11.13 -13.35 -13.99
CA LYS A 114 11.68 -14.70 -13.81
C LYS A 114 12.18 -14.92 -12.38
N GLN A 115 11.92 -16.10 -11.83
CA GLN A 115 12.59 -16.58 -10.62
C GLN A 115 13.89 -17.32 -11.01
N LEU A 116 14.99 -16.99 -10.34
CA LEU A 116 16.33 -17.53 -10.56
C LEU A 116 16.76 -18.37 -9.34
N GLY A 117 16.42 -19.66 -9.36
CA GLY A 117 16.67 -20.53 -8.21
C GLY A 117 15.83 -20.14 -6.99
N ASN A 118 16.35 -20.34 -5.78
CA ASN A 118 15.54 -20.23 -4.57
C ASN A 118 15.48 -18.82 -3.98
N SER A 119 16.44 -17.96 -4.28
CA SER A 119 16.62 -16.67 -3.59
C SER A 119 16.95 -15.50 -4.50
N LEU A 120 17.00 -15.71 -5.83
CA LEU A 120 17.21 -14.64 -6.78
C LEU A 120 15.98 -14.49 -7.68
N SER A 121 15.68 -13.25 -8.07
CA SER A 121 14.62 -12.91 -9.01
C SER A 121 15.14 -11.91 -10.03
N TYR A 122 14.65 -12.03 -11.26
CA TYR A 122 14.85 -11.03 -12.31
C TYR A 122 13.67 -10.05 -12.29
N LEU A 123 13.94 -8.77 -12.03
CA LEU A 123 12.93 -7.71 -12.03
C LEU A 123 13.28 -6.65 -13.07
N THR A 124 12.28 -6.26 -13.85
CA THR A 124 12.40 -5.21 -14.86
C THR A 124 11.66 -3.98 -14.38
N HIS A 125 12.34 -2.82 -14.33
CA HIS A 125 11.69 -1.52 -14.12
C HIS A 125 10.74 -1.21 -15.28
N THR A 126 9.49 -0.90 -14.99
CA THR A 126 8.44 -0.65 -15.99
C THR A 126 8.09 0.82 -16.13
N GLY A 127 8.43 1.66 -15.15
CA GLY A 127 8.22 3.09 -15.23
C GLY A 127 8.09 3.75 -13.86
N ASN A 128 7.92 5.08 -13.90
CA ASN A 128 7.66 5.88 -12.71
C ASN A 128 6.28 6.51 -12.83
N LEU A 129 5.55 6.51 -11.73
CA LEU A 129 4.28 7.19 -11.55
C LEU A 129 4.46 8.26 -10.46
N TYR A 130 3.80 9.40 -10.62
CA TYR A 130 3.77 10.45 -9.61
C TYR A 130 2.33 10.67 -9.21
N LEU A 131 2.03 10.49 -7.93
CA LEU A 131 0.69 10.63 -7.38
C LEU A 131 0.66 11.82 -6.42
N GLY A 132 -0.32 12.70 -6.60
CA GLY A 132 -0.66 13.77 -5.68
C GLY A 132 -1.93 13.50 -4.90
N GLU A 133 -2.31 14.45 -4.04
CA GLU A 133 -3.47 14.30 -3.17
C GLU A 133 -4.74 13.90 -3.93
N GLY A 134 -5.41 12.85 -3.45
CA GLY A 134 -6.62 12.28 -4.05
C GLY A 134 -6.37 11.27 -5.17
N GLU A 135 -5.16 11.22 -5.73
CA GLU A 135 -4.80 10.23 -6.75
C GLU A 135 -4.48 8.87 -6.11
N THR A 136 -4.75 7.82 -6.88
CA THR A 136 -4.71 6.41 -6.48
C THR A 136 -3.86 5.59 -7.45
N ASP A 137 -3.42 4.41 -6.99
CA ASP A 137 -2.83 3.37 -7.84
C ASP A 137 -3.23 1.98 -7.33
N LYS A 138 -3.16 0.98 -8.22
CA LYS A 138 -3.51 -0.41 -7.95
C LYS A 138 -2.28 -1.29 -7.92
N VAL A 139 -2.30 -2.25 -7.01
CA VAL A 139 -1.31 -3.30 -6.88
C VAL A 139 -2.00 -4.61 -7.19
N ILE A 140 -1.67 -5.24 -8.32
CA ILE A 140 -2.29 -6.50 -8.75
C ILE A 140 -1.20 -7.53 -9.08
N PRO A 141 -1.13 -8.67 -8.38
CA PRO A 141 -0.23 -9.76 -8.72
C PRO A 141 -0.45 -10.23 -10.17
N PRO A 142 0.59 -10.68 -10.91
CA PRO A 142 1.99 -10.87 -10.50
C PRO A 142 2.88 -9.62 -10.70
N ALA A 143 2.27 -8.46 -11.00
CA ALA A 143 2.97 -7.20 -11.28
C ALA A 143 2.81 -6.23 -10.09
N ASP A 144 3.36 -6.61 -8.93
CA ASP A 144 3.12 -5.95 -7.64
C ASP A 144 4.39 -5.46 -6.93
N CYS A 145 5.49 -5.27 -7.67
CA CYS A 145 6.78 -4.87 -7.10
C CYS A 145 7.04 -3.37 -7.28
N HIS A 146 7.23 -2.61 -6.20
CA HIS A 146 7.50 -1.18 -6.34
C HIS A 146 8.38 -0.57 -5.24
N ILE A 147 8.85 0.65 -5.51
CA ILE A 147 9.50 1.55 -4.56
C ILE A 147 8.64 2.80 -4.42
N LEU A 148 8.24 3.12 -3.20
CA LEU A 148 7.62 4.41 -2.85
C LEU A 148 8.72 5.35 -2.37
N GLU A 149 8.83 6.54 -2.97
CA GLU A 149 9.85 7.53 -2.65
C GLU A 149 9.24 8.91 -2.39
N ILE A 150 9.63 9.50 -1.27
CA ILE A 150 9.17 10.82 -0.84
C ILE A 150 10.24 11.87 -1.16
N ALA A 151 9.84 12.94 -1.83
CA ALA A 151 10.72 14.08 -2.08
C ALA A 151 11.15 14.77 -0.78
N LYS A 152 12.25 15.53 -0.83
CA LYS A 152 12.70 16.32 0.32
C LYS A 152 11.71 17.47 0.62
N ASN A 153 11.55 17.80 1.90
CA ASN A 153 10.63 18.81 2.44
C ASN A 153 9.13 18.52 2.25
N GLU A 154 8.75 17.26 2.01
CA GLU A 154 7.35 16.81 1.95
C GLU A 154 7.02 15.96 3.19
N SER A 155 5.81 16.10 3.71
CA SER A 155 5.23 15.17 4.71
C SER A 155 4.01 14.54 4.07
N ILE A 156 3.96 13.22 4.04
CA ILE A 156 2.98 12.50 3.21
C ILE A 156 2.17 11.56 4.08
N ILE A 157 0.91 11.39 3.70
CA ILE A 157 0.01 10.36 4.22
C ILE A 157 -0.64 9.69 3.02
N THR A 158 -0.64 8.36 2.96
CA THR A 158 -1.35 7.58 1.96
C THR A 158 -2.10 6.47 2.71
N ILE A 159 -3.20 6.07 2.09
CA ILE A 159 -4.08 5.03 2.59
C ILE A 159 -3.86 3.81 1.73
N HIS A 160 -3.61 2.67 2.37
CA HIS A 160 -3.41 1.40 1.69
C HIS A 160 -4.51 0.45 2.11
N ILE A 161 -5.07 -0.26 1.13
CA ILE A 161 -5.97 -1.38 1.31
C ILE A 161 -5.30 -2.61 0.73
N TYR A 162 -5.22 -3.69 1.50
CA TYR A 162 -4.67 -4.96 1.03
C TYR A 162 -5.70 -6.07 1.17
N GLY A 163 -5.74 -7.00 0.21
CA GLY A 163 -6.67 -8.13 0.13
C GLY A 163 -6.48 -9.26 1.14
N LYS A 164 -5.72 -8.99 2.18
CA LYS A 164 -5.56 -9.76 3.41
C LYS A 164 -4.80 -8.89 4.40
N ARG A 165 -4.70 -9.35 5.65
CA ARG A 165 -3.69 -8.82 6.56
C ARG A 165 -2.30 -9.17 6.07
N LEU A 166 -1.49 -8.18 5.75
CA LEU A 166 -0.11 -8.39 5.34
C LEU A 166 0.71 -8.75 6.60
N GLU A 167 1.23 -9.97 6.65
CA GLU A 167 2.08 -10.45 7.76
C GLU A 167 3.57 -10.42 7.39
N LYS A 168 3.85 -10.60 6.10
CA LYS A 168 5.17 -10.64 5.51
C LYS A 168 5.12 -10.15 4.07
N PHE A 169 6.28 -9.82 3.52
CA PHE A 169 6.48 -9.44 2.13
C PHE A 169 7.94 -9.71 1.75
N SER A 170 8.22 -9.83 0.46
CA SER A 170 9.57 -9.92 -0.07
C SER A 170 10.15 -8.53 -0.28
N VAL A 171 11.43 -8.36 0.05
CA VAL A 171 12.24 -7.24 -0.41
C VAL A 171 13.27 -7.74 -1.41
N TYR A 172 13.53 -6.91 -2.42
CA TYR A 172 14.43 -7.22 -3.52
C TYR A 172 15.67 -6.34 -3.44
N ILE A 173 16.80 -6.95 -3.10
CA ILE A 173 18.08 -6.28 -2.90
C ILE A 173 18.90 -6.41 -4.19
N PRO A 174 19.32 -5.30 -4.82
CA PRO A 174 20.06 -5.37 -6.08
C PRO A 174 21.39 -6.11 -5.91
N THR A 175 21.72 -6.94 -6.89
CA THR A 175 23.02 -7.60 -6.99
C THR A 175 23.94 -6.83 -7.96
N GLU A 176 25.17 -7.33 -8.16
CA GLU A 176 26.07 -6.79 -9.20
C GLU A 176 25.55 -7.05 -10.63
N GLU A 177 24.72 -8.08 -10.81
CA GLU A 177 24.11 -8.39 -12.10
C GLU A 177 22.86 -7.53 -12.33
N LYS A 178 22.81 -6.87 -13.49
CA LYS A 178 21.71 -5.99 -13.87
C LYS A 178 20.38 -6.74 -13.82
N ASN A 179 19.38 -6.12 -13.19
CA ASN A 179 18.02 -6.63 -13.03
C ASN A 179 17.92 -7.92 -12.18
N VAL A 180 19.00 -8.40 -11.58
CA VAL A 180 18.99 -9.54 -10.68
C VAL A 180 18.99 -9.04 -9.24
N TYR A 181 18.03 -9.51 -8.47
CA TYR A 181 17.82 -9.13 -7.08
C TYR A 181 17.82 -10.35 -6.19
N MET A 182 18.43 -10.22 -5.01
CA MET A 182 18.26 -11.17 -3.93
C MET A 182 16.96 -10.91 -3.20
N CYS A 183 16.16 -11.95 -3.02
CA CYS A 183 14.89 -11.90 -2.31
C CYS A 183 15.09 -12.23 -0.82
N GLU A 184 14.64 -11.33 0.05
CA GLU A 184 14.54 -11.57 1.48
C GLU A 184 13.11 -11.38 1.96
N THR A 185 12.60 -12.31 2.78
CA THR A 185 11.32 -12.11 3.46
C THR A 185 11.50 -11.17 4.65
N LYS A 186 10.66 -10.13 4.72
CA LYS A 186 10.49 -9.27 5.90
C LYS A 186 9.12 -9.53 6.52
N TYR A 187 9.03 -9.35 7.82
CA TYR A 187 7.78 -9.45 8.58
C TYR A 187 7.29 -8.06 8.95
N ILE A 188 5.97 -7.85 8.85
CA ILE A 188 5.36 -6.56 9.14
C ILE A 188 5.51 -6.24 10.63
N SER A 189 5.96 -5.02 10.91
CA SER A 189 5.88 -4.40 12.24
C SER A 189 5.06 -3.13 12.14
N TYR A 190 4.11 -2.98 13.06
CA TYR A 190 3.30 -1.78 13.20
C TYR A 190 4.02 -0.83 14.15
N ASN A 191 4.82 0.06 13.57
CA ASN A 191 5.59 1.04 14.31
C ASN A 191 4.86 2.40 14.22
N SER A 192 4.45 2.91 15.37
CA SER A 192 3.86 4.25 15.53
C SER A 192 4.93 5.31 15.78
#